data_AF-A0AAE9SEG5-F1
#
_entry.id   AF-A0AAE9SEG5-F1
#
_cell.length_a   1.000
_cell.length_b   1.000
_cell.length_c   1.000
_cell.angle_alpha   90.00
_cell.angle_beta   90.00
_cell.angle_gamma   90.00
#
_symmetry.space_group_name_H-M   'P 1'
#
loop_
_entity.id
_entity.type
_entity.pdbx_description
1 polymer ?
#
loop_
_entity_poly.entity_id
_entity_poly.type
_entity_poly.pdbx_seq_one_letter_code
_entity_poly.pdbx_strand_id
1 'polypeptide(L)'
;MRHLKTLVVTKNTTKPKILNWQVSTVPDVETAIEKLHQQIYKVLAISKDTKEVEKNKLQKIITVLFPEAIIVEYKDETALSESVKQGYWSKNKPEIQRNYFDNSFEMELAASLN
;
A
#
# COMPACT_ATOMS: atom_id res chain seq x y z
N MET A 1 8.44 7.50 -15.64
CA MET A 1 7.44 6.69 -14.91
C MET A 1 7.31 7.24 -13.50
N ARG A 2 6.13 7.69 -13.06
CA ARG A 2 5.93 8.22 -11.69
C ARG A 2 5.95 7.05 -10.70
N HIS A 3 6.94 7.00 -9.81
CA HIS A 3 6.97 6.02 -8.72
C HIS A 3 5.82 6.27 -7.72
N LEU A 4 5.21 5.20 -7.22
CA LEU A 4 4.23 5.28 -6.14
C LEU A 4 4.95 5.61 -4.83
N LYS A 5 4.38 6.51 -4.02
CA LYS A 5 5.01 6.97 -2.77
C LYS A 5 4.38 6.30 -1.56
N THR A 6 5.23 5.74 -0.70
CA THR A 6 4.86 5.15 0.59
C THR A 6 5.62 5.84 1.71
N LEU A 7 4.91 6.10 2.81
CA LEU A 7 5.48 6.61 4.04
C LEU A 7 5.49 5.49 5.09
N VAL A 8 6.63 5.26 5.73
CA VAL A 8 6.86 4.19 6.69
C VAL A 8 7.23 4.80 8.04
N VAL A 9 6.42 4.52 9.06
CA VAL A 9 6.66 4.95 10.44
C VAL A 9 7.35 3.81 11.18
N THR A 10 8.61 4.02 11.53
CA THR A 10 9.45 3.01 12.20
C THR A 10 10.55 3.66 13.02
N LYS A 11 10.79 3.09 14.20
CA LYS A 11 11.93 3.47 15.05
C LYS A 11 13.26 2.89 14.54
N ASN A 12 13.20 1.92 13.63
CA ASN A 12 14.39 1.32 13.03
C ASN A 12 14.96 2.23 11.93
N THR A 13 16.29 2.36 11.90
CA THR A 13 17.04 3.18 10.93
C THR A 13 17.23 2.53 9.57
N THR A 14 16.77 1.29 9.42
CA THR A 14 16.79 0.55 8.16
C THR A 14 15.93 1.24 7.12
N LYS A 15 16.51 1.47 5.94
CA LYS A 15 15.82 2.06 4.78
C LYS A 15 15.18 0.93 3.98
N PRO A 16 13.86 0.71 4.11
CA PRO A 16 13.22 -0.39 3.40
C PRO A 16 13.19 -0.06 1.91
N LYS A 17 13.58 -1.04 1.09
CA LYS A 17 13.48 -0.94 -0.36
C LYS A 17 12.27 -1.73 -0.83
N ILE A 18 11.34 -1.05 -1.48
CA ILE A 18 10.17 -1.68 -2.11
C ILE A 18 10.27 -1.43 -3.61
N LEU A 19 10.28 -2.51 -4.40
CA LEU A 19 10.41 -2.43 -5.86
C LEU A 19 9.30 -1.57 -6.46
N ASN A 20 9.66 -0.57 -7.29
CA ASN A 20 8.75 0.40 -7.94
C ASN A 20 8.07 1.42 -7.02
N TRP A 21 8.51 1.52 -5.76
CA TRP A 21 7.98 2.48 -4.79
C TRP A 21 9.07 3.39 -4.24
N GLN A 22 8.73 4.67 -4.07
CA GLN A 22 9.54 5.62 -3.34
C GLN A 22 9.16 5.54 -1.85
N VAL A 23 10.07 5.01 -1.04
CA VAL A 23 9.86 4.79 0.39
C VAL A 23 10.47 5.96 1.17
N SER A 24 9.65 6.62 1.99
CA SER A 24 10.09 7.61 2.97
C SER A 24 9.96 7.02 4.37
N THR A 25 11.02 6.99 5.14
CA THR A 25 10.98 6.57 6.56
C THR A 25 10.88 7.76 7.49
N VAL A 26 10.18 7.56 8.60
CA VAL A 26 10.02 8.56 9.65
C VAL A 26 10.00 7.86 11.02
N PRO A 27 10.72 8.39 12.03
CA PRO A 27 10.77 7.80 13.37
C PRO A 27 9.48 8.02 14.18
N ASP A 28 8.82 9.17 13.99
CA ASP A 28 7.73 9.62 14.83
C ASP A 28 6.43 9.86 14.03
N VAL A 29 5.31 9.71 14.75
CA VAL A 29 3.95 9.94 14.23
C VAL A 29 3.73 11.40 13.82
N GLU A 30 4.27 12.34 14.57
CA GLU A 30 4.11 13.78 14.32
C GLU A 30 4.80 14.19 13.01
N THR A 31 6.04 13.75 12.84
CA THR A 31 6.82 13.97 11.62
C THR A 31 6.20 13.25 10.41
N ALA A 32 5.45 12.16 10.64
CA ALA A 32 4.72 11.47 9.58
C ALA A 32 3.53 12.30 9.08
N ILE A 33 2.81 12.96 10.00
CA ILE A 33 1.72 13.88 9.66
C ILE A 33 2.26 15.10 8.90
N GLU A 34 3.39 15.67 9.35
CA GLU A 34 4.01 16.80 8.67
C GLU A 34 4.38 16.45 7.21
N LYS A 35 4.99 15.29 6.98
CA LYS A 35 5.30 14.83 5.63
C LYS A 35 4.05 14.56 4.79
N LEU A 36 2.99 14.01 5.38
CA LEU A 36 1.71 13.83 4.69
C LEU A 36 1.11 15.16 4.21
N HIS A 37 1.31 16.24 4.97
CA HIS A 37 0.90 17.59 4.55
C HIS A 37 1.75 18.15 3.40
N GLN A 38 3.05 17.87 3.39
CA GLN A 38 3.95 18.35 2.34
C GLN A 38 3.80 17.58 1.03
N GLN A 39 3.46 16.30 1.10
CA GLN A 39 3.41 15.43 -0.07
C GLN A 39 2.36 14.34 0.05
N ILE A 40 1.67 14.07 -1.06
CA ILE A 40 0.66 13.01 -1.13
C ILE A 40 1.36 11.64 -1.13
N TYR A 41 1.10 10.85 -0.10
CA TYR A 41 1.49 9.44 0.00
C TYR A 41 0.26 8.56 -0.15
N LYS A 42 0.37 7.49 -0.94
CA LYS A 42 -0.77 6.58 -1.19
C LYS A 42 -0.94 5.53 -0.10
N VAL A 43 0.17 5.10 0.49
CA VAL A 43 0.19 4.09 1.54
C VAL A 43 1.03 4.59 2.71
N LEU A 44 0.51 4.40 3.90
CA LEU A 44 1.15 4.65 5.17
C LEU A 44 1.34 3.32 5.88
N ALA A 45 2.59 2.90 6.08
CA ALA A 45 2.92 1.69 6.81
C ALA A 45 3.37 2.03 8.23
N ILE A 46 2.79 1.41 9.24
CA ILE A 46 3.13 1.61 10.66
C ILE A 46 3.74 0.32 11.20
N SER A 47 4.90 0.42 11.84
CA SER A 47 5.49 -0.73 12.54
C SER A 47 4.60 -1.16 13.70
N LYS A 48 4.39 -2.47 13.85
CA LYS A 48 3.63 -3.06 14.96
C LYS A 48 4.26 -2.80 16.34
N ASP A 49 5.55 -2.47 16.39
CA ASP A 49 6.26 -2.11 17.63
C ASP A 49 5.95 -0.70 18.13
N THR A 50 5.18 0.08 17.36
CA THR A 50 4.73 1.41 17.75
C THR A 50 3.65 1.31 18.83
N LYS A 51 3.64 2.23 19.81
CA LYS A 51 2.65 2.19 20.90
C LYS A 51 1.24 2.30 20.32
N GLU A 52 0.33 1.48 20.83
CA GLU A 52 -1.06 1.42 20.36
C GLU A 52 -1.80 2.77 20.47
N VAL A 53 -1.45 3.56 21.49
CA VAL A 53 -1.96 4.94 21.67
C VAL A 53 -1.54 5.87 20.53
N GLU A 54 -0.28 5.79 20.08
CA GLU A 54 0.26 6.61 19.00
C GLU A 54 -0.37 6.22 17.66
N LYS A 55 -0.54 4.91 17.45
CA LYS A 55 -1.22 4.35 16.29
C LYS A 55 -2.68 4.80 16.18
N ASN A 56 -3.43 4.74 17.28
CA ASN A 56 -4.84 5.18 17.30
C ASN A 56 -4.98 6.67 17.02
N LYS A 57 -4.05 7.50 17.51
CA LYS A 57 -4.01 8.94 17.19
C LYS A 57 -3.76 9.15 15.70
N LEU A 58 -2.73 8.51 15.15
CA LEU A 58 -2.38 8.61 13.73
C LEU A 58 -3.54 8.15 12.84
N GLN A 59 -4.18 7.04 13.18
CA GLN A 59 -5.31 6.51 12.42
C GLN A 59 -6.51 7.46 12.40
N LYS A 60 -6.86 8.06 13.54
CA LYS A 60 -7.93 9.07 13.61
C LYS A 60 -7.59 10.29 12.78
N ILE A 61 -6.37 10.80 12.90
CA ILE A 61 -5.93 12.00 12.17
C ILE A 61 -5.94 11.76 10.67
N ILE A 62 -5.39 10.63 10.21
CA ILE A 62 -5.32 10.30 8.78
C ILE A 62 -6.72 10.05 8.21
N THR A 63 -7.60 9.36 8.94
CA THR A 63 -8.99 9.16 8.48
C THR A 63 -9.72 10.49 8.26
N VAL A 64 -9.44 11.50 9.08
CA VAL A 64 -10.08 12.82 8.99
C VAL A 64 -9.44 13.71 7.92
N LEU A 65 -8.10 13.78 7.88
CA LEU A 65 -7.38 14.72 7.02
C LEU A 65 -7.06 14.16 5.63
N PHE A 66 -6.91 12.84 5.51
CA PHE A 66 -6.47 12.16 4.29
C PHE A 66 -7.30 10.87 4.07
N PRO A 67 -8.60 10.99 3.75
CA PRO A 67 -9.50 9.84 3.65
C PRO A 67 -9.09 8.81 2.58
N GLU A 68 -8.32 9.24 1.58
CA GLU A 68 -7.80 8.39 0.50
C GLU A 68 -6.53 7.61 0.89
N ALA A 69 -5.87 7.98 2.00
CA ALA A 69 -4.64 7.33 2.42
C ALA A 69 -4.93 5.92 2.96
N ILE A 70 -4.10 4.95 2.56
CA ILE A 70 -4.24 3.55 2.98
C ILE A 70 -3.30 3.31 4.15
N ILE A 71 -3.85 2.98 5.31
CA ILE A 71 -3.08 2.64 6.50
C ILE A 71 -2.86 1.13 6.53
N VAL A 72 -1.61 0.72 6.70
CA VAL A 72 -1.18 -0.67 6.76
C VAL A 72 -0.29 -0.87 7.97
N GLU A 73 -0.43 -2.00 8.62
CA GLU A 73 0.48 -2.42 9.69
C GLU A 73 1.43 -3.48 9.18
N TYR A 74 2.67 -3.43 9.64
CA TYR A 74 3.66 -4.44 9.33
C TYR A 74 4.46 -4.83 10.57
N LYS A 75 4.86 -6.10 10.62
CA LYS A 75 5.60 -6.67 11.75
C LYS A 75 7.10 -6.67 11.52
N ASP A 76 7.52 -7.05 10.30
CA ASP A 76 8.93 -7.23 9.93
C ASP A 76 9.23 -6.57 8.58
N GLU A 77 10.50 -6.24 8.31
CA GLU A 77 10.92 -5.63 7.05
C GLU A 77 10.61 -6.47 5.81
N THR A 78 10.66 -7.80 5.94
CA THR A 78 10.29 -8.73 4.88
C THR A 78 8.80 -8.61 4.55
N ALA A 79 7.96 -8.51 5.59
CA ALA A 79 6.51 -8.35 5.47
C ALA A 79 6.11 -6.95 4.98
N LEU A 80 6.89 -5.90 5.26
CA LEU A 80 6.57 -4.52 4.86
C LEU A 80 6.24 -4.39 3.37
N SER A 81 7.09 -4.99 2.52
CA SER A 81 6.94 -4.86 1.08
C SER A 81 5.65 -5.51 0.57
N GLU A 82 5.26 -6.62 1.17
CA GLU A 82 4.06 -7.37 0.85
C GLU A 82 2.82 -6.65 1.41
N SER A 83 2.86 -6.22 2.67
CA SER A 83 1.77 -5.48 3.31
C SER A 83 1.46 -4.18 2.58
N VAL A 84 2.48 -3.41 2.15
CA VAL A 84 2.28 -2.16 1.39
C VAL A 84 1.63 -2.44 0.03
N LYS A 85 2.09 -3.46 -0.69
CA LYS A 85 1.50 -3.86 -1.98
C LYS A 85 0.07 -4.35 -1.80
N GLN A 86 -0.18 -5.21 -0.82
CA GLN A 86 -1.50 -5.77 -0.54
C GLN A 86 -2.49 -4.68 -0.14
N GLY A 87 -2.10 -3.75 0.74
CA GLY A 87 -2.93 -2.62 1.12
C GLY A 87 -3.28 -1.73 -0.07
N TYR A 88 -2.28 -1.41 -0.90
CA TYR A 88 -2.50 -0.62 -2.12
C TYR A 88 -3.47 -1.30 -3.09
N TRP A 89 -3.25 -2.57 -3.40
CA TRP A 89 -4.07 -3.34 -4.34
C TRP A 89 -5.43 -3.73 -3.77
N SER A 90 -5.63 -3.73 -2.45
CA SER A 90 -6.95 -3.96 -1.87
C SER A 90 -7.95 -2.83 -2.19
N LYS A 91 -7.48 -1.58 -2.30
CA LYS A 91 -8.32 -0.43 -2.64
C LYS A 91 -8.22 0.01 -4.09
N ASN A 92 -7.07 -0.23 -4.74
CA ASN A 92 -6.82 0.15 -6.13
C ASN A 92 -6.77 -1.05 -7.08
N LYS A 93 -7.33 -2.19 -6.68
CA LYS A 93 -7.46 -3.32 -7.61
C LYS A 93 -8.25 -2.77 -8.81
N PRO A 94 -7.69 -2.83 -10.04
CA PRO A 94 -8.53 -2.67 -11.20
C PRO A 94 -9.64 -3.69 -11.02
N GLU A 95 -10.90 -3.26 -11.19
CA GLU A 95 -12.01 -4.21 -11.22
C GLU A 95 -11.53 -5.36 -12.07
N ILE A 96 -11.39 -6.51 -11.42
CA ILE A 96 -11.17 -7.75 -12.11
C ILE A 96 -12.52 -8.00 -12.77
N GLN A 97 -12.79 -7.29 -13.88
CA GLN A 97 -13.45 -7.92 -15.00
C GLN A 97 -12.53 -9.07 -15.34
N ARG A 98 -12.79 -10.19 -14.66
CA ARG A 98 -12.35 -11.53 -15.03
C ARG A 98 -12.99 -11.78 -16.39
N ASN A 99 -12.48 -11.14 -17.43
CA ASN A 99 -12.37 -11.79 -18.71
C ASN A 99 -11.25 -12.80 -18.51
N TYR A 100 -11.58 -13.88 -17.79
CA TYR A 100 -10.92 -15.14 -18.03
C TYR A 100 -10.98 -15.29 -19.54
N PHE A 101 -9.80 -15.25 -20.16
CA PHE A 101 -9.49 -15.86 -21.43
C PHE A 101 -10.72 -16.15 -22.29
N ASP A 102 -10.85 -15.31 -23.29
CA ASP A 102 -11.50 -15.48 -24.58
C ASP A 102 -11.50 -16.95 -25.06
N ASN A 103 -12.28 -17.82 -24.41
CA ASN A 103 -12.51 -19.21 -24.82
C ASN A 103 -13.28 -19.27 -26.15
N SER A 104 -13.65 -18.12 -26.71
CA SER A 104 -14.26 -18.00 -28.03
C SER A 104 -13.42 -18.68 -29.10
N PHE A 105 -12.09 -18.53 -29.06
CA PHE A 105 -11.18 -19.17 -30.02
C PHE A 105 -11.19 -20.70 -29.89
N GLU A 106 -11.10 -21.23 -28.67
CA GLU A 106 -11.15 -22.69 -28.43
C GLU A 106 -12.53 -23.26 -28.76
N MET A 107 -13.61 -22.53 -28.50
CA MET A 107 -14.98 -22.91 -28.82
C MET A 107 -15.27 -22.86 -30.33
N GLU A 108 -14.79 -21.85 -31.05
CA GLU A 108 -14.90 -21.77 -32.52
C GLU A 108 -14.09 -22.88 -33.19
N LEU A 109 -12.88 -23.15 -32.71
CA LEU A 109 -12.05 -24.24 -33.24
C LEU A 109 -12.73 -25.60 -33.04
N ALA A 110 -13.24 -25.87 -31.84
CA ALA A 110 -13.97 -27.11 -31.55
C ALA A 110 -15.26 -27.24 -32.37
N ALA A 111 -15.97 -26.14 -32.61
CA ALA A 111 -17.17 -26.12 -33.46
C ALA A 111 -16.84 -26.34 -34.94
N SER A 112 -15.67 -25.89 -35.42
CA SER A 112 -15.22 -26.07 -36.81
C SER A 112 -14.66 -27.45 -37.14
N LEU A 113 -14.28 -28.23 -36.11
CA LEU A 113 -13.67 -29.56 -36.24
C LEU A 113 -14.68 -30.72 -36.05
N ASN A 114 -15.93 -30.43 -35.69
CA ASN A 114 -17.06 -31.38 -35.68
C ASN A 114 -17.85 -31.32 -36.98
#